data_AF-D8LW96-F1
#
_entry.id   AF-D8LW96-F1
#
_cell.length_a   1.000
_cell.length_b   1.000
_cell.length_c   1.000
_cell.angle_alpha   90.00
_cell.angle_beta   90.00
_cell.angle_gamma   90.00
#
_symmetry.space_group_name_H-M   'P 1'
#
loop_
_entity.id
_entity.type
_entity.pdbx_description
1 polymer ?
#
loop_
_entity_poly.entity_id
_entity_poly.type
_entity_poly.pdbx_seq_one_letter_code
_entity_poly.pdbx_strand_id
1 'polypeptide(L)'
;MILIRSLRQLESVYSVIKLENYDKLISDLSFDRHEAERIISEASSSKQLHVRVDYANHCVYFRPHLAEREVLSSYLLKLSCSLSLAMAKVQSGSGMIEDREEELYQRAETARDVKEAINQAMIERYSVIEQKKKESERVELDRNLSETERMRRVNAEREEKERARLKEEEDRRKRMANEKLQRQNEEKERQAIIAKLGELLGPKLDVSMVSKMNRDQLQNYASEVQRRLKKEREEKVARESEQQLFFSRALREVALPATLEFFDTLRQRDEAYWTGFFEKDYQQKKERQERMQQLHPVSTKLAAVLPIFERNIVSRRAAGLESVLEERFQKAEEERRAEEARRRAEEEERLRIEEEARRRAEEEARRREEEEKKRAEEEAEQKRLAEEKRQASNERLAKMKMNAASSIPMRRRRGPPSAASSATAATGATGATGATATATTATTAATGATTTAASSTSSGSAAPSVPLTRTYRMPPPVSPKKEQEEDEWITVGEKPKYVPRGARRG
;
A
#
# COMPACT_ATOMS: atom_id res chain seq x y z
N MET A 1 -28.20 7.21 8.61
CA MET A 1 -28.04 6.32 7.42
C MET A 1 -28.59 6.92 6.13
N ILE A 2 -29.87 7.28 6.03
CA ILE A 2 -30.47 7.82 4.79
C ILE A 2 -29.72 9.07 4.29
N LEU A 3 -29.46 10.04 5.17
CA LEU A 3 -28.69 11.27 4.88
C LEU A 3 -27.31 11.00 4.27
N ILE A 4 -26.54 10.05 4.81
CA ILE A 4 -25.21 9.71 4.27
C ILE A 4 -25.35 9.09 2.87
N ARG A 5 -26.41 8.32 2.62
CA ARG A 5 -26.65 7.68 1.31
C ARG A 5 -27.08 8.68 0.24
N SER A 6 -27.92 9.66 0.58
CA SER A 6 -28.30 10.74 -0.35
C SER A 6 -27.12 11.68 -0.62
N LEU A 7 -26.36 12.08 0.40
CA LEU A 7 -25.17 12.91 0.22
C LEU A 7 -24.07 12.20 -0.57
N ARG A 8 -23.91 10.88 -0.43
CA ARG A 8 -22.99 10.10 -1.27
C ARG A 8 -23.43 10.01 -2.73
N GLN A 9 -24.74 10.03 -3.00
CA GLN A 9 -25.25 10.14 -4.36
C GLN A 9 -24.95 11.54 -4.92
N LEU A 10 -25.15 12.60 -4.13
CA LEU A 10 -24.78 13.97 -4.53
C LEU A 10 -23.26 14.13 -4.75
N GLU A 11 -22.41 13.49 -3.95
CA GLU A 11 -20.94 13.44 -4.14
C GLU A 11 -20.52 12.80 -5.48
N SER A 12 -21.39 11.97 -6.09
CA SER A 12 -21.12 11.37 -7.39
C SER A 12 -21.56 12.22 -8.59
N VAL A 13 -22.45 13.20 -8.38
CA VAL A 13 -23.11 14.00 -9.43
C VAL A 13 -22.64 15.46 -9.43
N TYR A 14 -22.41 16.05 -8.26
CA TYR A 14 -22.08 17.46 -8.10
C TYR A 14 -20.68 17.63 -7.48
N SER A 15 -19.98 18.70 -7.88
CA SER A 15 -18.77 19.19 -7.20
C SER A 15 -19.09 20.30 -6.19
N VAL A 16 -20.11 21.12 -6.45
CA VAL A 16 -20.54 22.22 -5.57
C VAL A 16 -22.07 22.32 -5.60
N ILE A 17 -22.69 22.54 -4.42
CA ILE A 17 -24.13 22.82 -4.26
C ILE A 17 -24.29 24.06 -3.37
N LYS A 18 -25.30 24.91 -3.64
CA LYS A 18 -25.63 26.04 -2.76
C LYS A 18 -26.16 25.56 -1.41
N LEU A 19 -25.74 26.20 -0.33
CA LEU A 19 -26.14 25.86 1.03
C LEU A 19 -27.67 25.90 1.22
N GLU A 20 -28.36 26.88 0.61
CA GLU A 20 -29.84 26.97 0.62
C GLU A 20 -30.55 25.70 0.10
N ASN A 21 -30.00 25.05 -0.93
CA ASN A 21 -30.60 23.85 -1.51
C ASN A 21 -30.29 22.61 -0.67
N TYR A 22 -29.15 22.62 0.03
CA TYR A 22 -28.76 21.61 1.00
C TYR A 22 -29.58 21.73 2.30
N ASP A 23 -29.84 22.95 2.78
CA ASP A 23 -30.71 23.23 3.93
C ASP A 23 -32.16 22.77 3.64
N LYS A 24 -32.69 23.04 2.43
CA LYS A 24 -33.98 22.51 1.96
C LYS A 24 -34.01 20.98 1.98
N LEU A 25 -32.99 20.33 1.41
CA LEU A 25 -32.88 18.88 1.38
C LEU A 25 -32.83 18.27 2.80
N ILE A 26 -32.17 18.94 3.75
CA ILE A 26 -32.10 18.49 5.15
C ILE A 26 -33.46 18.61 5.84
N SER A 27 -34.18 19.72 5.63
CA SER A 27 -35.53 19.90 6.16
C SER A 27 -36.54 18.92 5.54
N ASP A 28 -36.44 18.64 4.23
CA ASP A 28 -37.26 17.64 3.54
C ASP A 28 -36.99 16.21 4.05
N LEU A 29 -35.76 15.93 4.49
CA LEU A 29 -35.38 14.66 5.13
C LEU A 29 -35.66 14.64 6.65
N SER A 30 -36.29 15.67 7.21
CA SER A 30 -36.65 15.81 8.64
C SER A 30 -35.49 15.75 9.64
N PHE A 31 -34.28 16.15 9.24
CA PHE A 31 -33.14 16.30 10.16
C PHE A 31 -33.03 17.74 10.64
N ASP A 32 -32.61 17.93 11.90
CA ASP A 32 -32.12 19.24 12.33
C ASP A 32 -30.78 19.56 11.63
N ARG A 33 -30.56 20.85 11.38
CA ARG A 33 -29.35 21.35 10.72
C ARG A 33 -28.09 20.96 11.49
N HIS A 34 -28.07 21.13 12.82
CA HIS A 34 -26.87 20.86 13.61
C HIS A 34 -26.64 19.35 13.78
N GLU A 35 -27.70 18.55 13.81
CA GLU A 35 -27.60 17.09 13.78
C GLU A 35 -27.01 16.60 12.44
N ALA A 36 -27.50 17.14 11.31
CA ALA A 36 -26.99 16.82 9.98
C ALA A 36 -25.51 17.23 9.83
N GLU A 37 -25.14 18.46 10.21
CA GLU A 37 -23.76 18.96 10.20
C GLU A 37 -22.83 18.08 11.06
N ARG A 38 -23.29 17.65 12.25
CA ARG A 38 -22.55 16.71 13.11
C ARG A 38 -22.32 15.37 12.42
N ILE A 39 -23.38 14.74 11.91
CA ILE A 39 -23.30 13.44 11.19
C ILE A 39 -22.36 13.54 9.98
N ILE A 40 -22.33 14.67 9.29
CA ILE A 40 -21.48 14.89 8.11
C ILE A 40 -20.02 15.11 8.49
N SER A 41 -19.74 15.82 9.60
CA SER A 41 -18.37 15.94 10.11
C SER A 41 -17.80 14.58 10.56
N GLU A 42 -18.63 13.72 11.17
CA GLU A 42 -18.28 12.34 11.52
C GLU A 42 -18.09 11.44 10.27
N ALA A 43 -18.98 11.53 9.28
CA ALA A 43 -18.87 10.81 8.00
C ALA A 43 -17.65 11.27 7.17
N SER A 44 -17.27 12.53 7.27
CA SER A 44 -16.08 13.10 6.62
C SER A 44 -14.79 12.69 7.32
N SER A 45 -14.76 12.75 8.66
CA SER A 45 -13.63 12.26 9.47
C SER A 45 -13.36 10.76 9.25
N SER A 46 -14.42 9.95 9.17
CA SER A 46 -14.34 8.52 8.88
C SER A 46 -14.12 8.16 7.40
N LYS A 47 -13.91 9.15 6.52
CA LYS A 47 -13.68 9.00 5.06
C LYS A 47 -14.82 8.28 4.31
N GLN A 48 -16.02 8.28 4.86
CA GLN A 48 -17.21 7.69 4.22
C GLN A 48 -17.84 8.65 3.20
N LEU A 49 -17.59 9.95 3.35
CA LEU A 49 -18.15 11.04 2.54
C LEU A 49 -17.10 12.15 2.38
N HIS A 50 -16.85 12.64 1.17
CA HIS A 50 -15.88 13.71 0.93
C HIS A 50 -16.58 15.05 0.75
N VAL A 51 -16.96 15.69 1.86
CA VAL A 51 -17.71 16.95 1.87
C VAL A 51 -17.04 18.00 2.76
N ARG A 52 -17.03 19.25 2.28
CA ARG A 52 -16.68 20.47 3.03
C ARG A 52 -17.84 21.46 2.90
N VAL A 53 -18.41 21.87 4.03
CA VAL A 53 -19.39 22.96 4.09
C VAL A 53 -18.64 24.29 4.30
N ASP A 54 -19.00 25.32 3.52
CA ASP A 54 -18.47 26.66 3.62
C ASP A 54 -19.62 27.66 3.82
N TYR A 55 -19.75 28.14 5.05
CA TYR A 55 -20.79 29.10 5.44
C TYR A 55 -20.51 30.53 4.96
N ALA A 56 -19.24 30.90 4.72
CA ALA A 56 -18.88 32.23 4.25
C ALA A 56 -19.24 32.41 2.77
N ASN A 57 -19.06 31.35 1.98
CA ASN A 57 -19.42 31.31 0.56
C ASN A 57 -20.83 30.73 0.31
N HIS A 58 -21.58 30.40 1.37
CA HIS A 58 -22.89 29.72 1.31
C HIS A 58 -22.92 28.53 0.34
N CYS A 59 -21.89 27.68 0.36
CA CYS A 59 -21.71 26.55 -0.56
C CYS A 59 -21.23 25.28 0.15
N VAL A 60 -21.62 24.13 -0.41
CA VAL A 60 -21.18 22.79 -0.01
C VAL A 60 -20.34 22.21 -1.14
N TYR A 61 -19.06 21.96 -0.86
CA TYR A 61 -18.11 21.38 -1.80
C TYR A 61 -18.01 19.87 -1.60
N PHE A 62 -18.21 19.12 -2.68
CA PHE A 62 -18.03 17.68 -2.76
C PHE A 62 -16.68 17.39 -3.43
N ARG A 63 -15.92 16.47 -2.84
CA ARG A 63 -14.54 16.12 -3.23
C ARG A 63 -13.56 17.31 -3.42
N PRO A 64 -13.47 18.25 -2.46
CA PRO A 64 -12.61 19.44 -2.56
C PRO A 64 -11.10 19.16 -2.61
N HIS A 65 -10.69 17.90 -2.43
CA HIS A 65 -9.27 17.48 -2.36
C HIS A 65 -8.85 16.53 -3.49
N LEU A 66 -9.69 16.30 -4.50
CA LEU A 66 -9.26 15.58 -5.71
C LEU A 66 -8.25 16.43 -6.47
N ALA A 67 -6.97 16.09 -6.34
CA ALA A 67 -5.96 16.62 -7.25
C ALA A 67 -6.29 16.16 -8.69
N GLU A 68 -6.09 17.04 -9.67
CA GLU A 68 -6.34 16.74 -11.09
C GLU A 68 -5.62 15.45 -11.55
N ARG A 69 -4.45 15.18 -10.96
CA ARG A 69 -3.68 13.94 -11.15
C ARG A 69 -4.47 12.67 -10.83
N GLU A 70 -5.27 12.65 -9.77
CA GLU A 70 -6.08 11.48 -9.38
C GLU A 70 -7.24 11.28 -10.36
N VAL A 71 -7.90 12.37 -10.74
CA VAL A 71 -8.96 12.39 -11.74
C VAL A 71 -8.44 11.88 -13.09
N LEU A 72 -7.33 12.45 -13.58
CA LEU A 72 -6.65 12.03 -14.81
C LEU A 72 -6.16 10.57 -14.74
N SER A 73 -5.60 10.11 -13.62
CA SER A 73 -5.19 8.71 -13.47
C SER A 73 -6.37 7.75 -13.59
N SER A 74 -7.54 8.12 -13.05
CA SER A 74 -8.77 7.32 -13.18
C SER A 74 -9.27 7.27 -14.62
N TYR A 75 -9.11 8.35 -15.39
CA TYR A 75 -9.46 8.39 -16.81
C TYR A 75 -8.47 7.61 -17.67
N LEU A 76 -7.16 7.73 -17.40
CA LEU A 76 -6.14 6.95 -18.09
C LEU A 76 -6.27 5.45 -17.83
N LEU A 77 -6.67 5.04 -16.62
CA LEU A 77 -6.91 3.63 -16.28
C LEU A 77 -8.20 3.10 -16.93
N LYS A 78 -9.27 3.90 -16.99
CA LYS A 78 -10.47 3.55 -17.79
C LYS A 78 -10.12 3.45 -19.27
N LEU A 79 -9.32 4.38 -19.80
CA LEU A 79 -8.87 4.38 -21.19
C LEU A 79 -8.04 3.13 -21.48
N SER A 80 -7.02 2.80 -20.67
CA SER A 80 -6.19 1.62 -20.87
C SER A 80 -7.00 0.33 -20.79
N CYS A 81 -7.90 0.17 -19.82
CA CYS A 81 -8.82 -0.97 -19.79
C CYS A 81 -9.72 -1.04 -21.04
N SER A 82 -10.29 0.08 -21.47
CA SER A 82 -11.13 0.13 -22.67
C SER A 82 -10.35 -0.19 -23.94
N LEU A 83 -9.10 0.26 -24.04
CA LEU A 83 -8.20 0.01 -25.16
C LEU A 83 -7.72 -1.44 -25.17
N SER A 84 -7.35 -2.01 -24.03
CA SER A 84 -7.02 -3.44 -23.92
C SER A 84 -8.20 -4.34 -24.26
N LEU A 85 -9.43 -3.97 -23.89
CA LEU A 85 -10.64 -4.69 -24.28
C LEU A 85 -10.99 -4.51 -25.78
N ALA A 86 -10.74 -3.34 -26.35
CA ALA A 86 -10.89 -3.10 -27.78
C ALA A 86 -9.85 -3.88 -28.58
N MET A 87 -8.58 -3.84 -28.18
CA MET A 87 -7.50 -4.66 -28.73
C MET A 87 -7.85 -6.14 -28.64
N ALA A 88 -8.27 -6.66 -27.49
CA ALA A 88 -8.67 -8.06 -27.36
C ALA A 88 -9.82 -8.46 -28.31
N LYS A 89 -10.75 -7.54 -28.66
CA LYS A 89 -11.85 -7.77 -29.61
C LYS A 89 -11.48 -7.55 -31.09
N VAL A 90 -10.38 -6.84 -31.36
CA VAL A 90 -9.85 -6.60 -32.72
C VAL A 90 -8.82 -7.68 -33.07
N GLN A 91 -7.98 -8.07 -32.11
CA GLN A 91 -7.02 -9.17 -32.22
C GLN A 91 -7.62 -10.57 -31.98
N SER A 92 -8.91 -10.72 -31.65
CA SER A 92 -9.54 -12.05 -31.51
C SER A 92 -9.65 -12.87 -32.82
N GLY A 93 -9.19 -12.32 -33.96
CA GLY A 93 -8.95 -13.03 -35.22
C GLY A 93 -7.51 -12.89 -35.73
N SER A 94 -6.57 -12.43 -34.91
CA SER A 94 -5.14 -12.41 -35.19
C SER A 94 -4.51 -13.66 -34.56
N GLY A 95 -3.65 -14.37 -35.31
CA GLY A 95 -3.00 -15.62 -34.87
C GLY A 95 -2.21 -15.52 -33.56
N MET A 96 -1.97 -14.31 -33.06
CA MET A 96 -1.30 -13.98 -31.79
C MET A 96 -1.83 -14.69 -30.53
N ILE A 97 -3.00 -15.34 -30.56
CA ILE A 97 -3.46 -16.22 -29.48
C ILE A 97 -2.84 -17.61 -29.63
N GLU A 98 -2.87 -18.18 -30.83
CA GLU A 98 -2.22 -19.45 -31.17
C GLU A 98 -0.70 -19.30 -31.05
N ASP A 99 -0.10 -18.24 -31.62
CA ASP A 99 1.34 -17.92 -31.49
C ASP A 99 1.76 -17.83 -30.01
N ARG A 100 0.91 -17.24 -29.15
CA ARG A 100 1.19 -17.10 -27.70
C ARG A 100 1.00 -18.40 -26.93
N GLU A 101 0.06 -19.24 -27.34
CA GLU A 101 -0.08 -20.59 -26.77
C GLU A 101 1.10 -21.47 -27.21
N GLU A 102 1.53 -21.39 -28.46
CA GLU A 102 2.75 -22.04 -28.96
C GLU A 102 4.02 -21.55 -28.24
N GLU A 103 4.21 -20.24 -28.05
CA GLU A 103 5.29 -19.68 -27.22
C GLU A 103 5.25 -20.25 -25.78
N LEU A 104 4.06 -20.40 -25.20
CA LEU A 104 3.90 -20.98 -23.86
C LEU A 104 4.23 -22.49 -23.85
N TYR A 105 3.86 -23.24 -24.88
CA TYR A 105 4.22 -24.66 -25.02
C TYR A 105 5.73 -24.83 -25.23
N GLN A 106 6.34 -24.09 -26.15
CA GLN A 106 7.80 -24.09 -26.37
C GLN A 106 8.56 -23.69 -25.10
N ARG A 107 8.06 -22.70 -24.34
CA ARG A 107 8.63 -22.31 -23.05
C ARG A 107 8.45 -23.37 -21.96
N ALA A 108 7.36 -24.14 -22.00
CA ALA A 108 7.15 -25.26 -21.08
C ALA A 108 8.03 -26.47 -21.44
N GLU A 109 8.26 -26.74 -22.71
CA GLU A 109 9.14 -27.82 -23.19
C GLU A 109 10.61 -27.50 -22.91
N THR A 110 11.10 -26.33 -23.30
CA THR A 110 12.46 -25.89 -22.92
C THR A 110 12.67 -25.87 -21.41
N ALA A 111 11.66 -25.53 -20.61
CA ALA A 111 11.72 -25.65 -19.16
C ALA A 111 11.77 -27.12 -18.67
N ARG A 112 11.08 -28.06 -19.32
CA ARG A 112 11.16 -29.50 -18.99
C ARG A 112 12.53 -30.08 -19.28
N ASP A 113 13.11 -29.73 -20.42
CA ASP A 113 14.41 -30.25 -20.86
C ASP A 113 15.55 -29.72 -19.99
N VAL A 114 15.49 -28.42 -19.64
CA VAL A 114 16.56 -27.74 -18.91
C VAL A 114 16.47 -27.95 -17.39
N LYS A 115 15.33 -28.37 -16.82
CA LYS A 115 15.16 -28.53 -15.35
C LYS A 115 16.20 -29.48 -14.73
N GLU A 116 16.56 -30.57 -15.41
CA GLU A 116 17.41 -31.63 -14.84
C GLU A 116 18.87 -31.21 -14.86
N ALA A 117 19.30 -30.58 -15.97
CA ALA A 117 20.61 -29.95 -16.08
C ALA A 117 20.79 -28.81 -15.06
N ILE A 118 19.80 -27.94 -14.86
CA ILE A 118 19.85 -26.90 -13.82
C ILE A 118 19.93 -27.51 -12.42
N ASN A 119 19.16 -28.57 -12.13
CA ASN A 119 19.19 -29.23 -10.83
C ASN A 119 20.56 -29.88 -10.56
N GLN A 120 21.13 -30.59 -11.52
CA GLN A 120 22.47 -31.17 -11.43
C GLN A 120 23.54 -30.10 -11.22
N ALA A 121 23.56 -29.06 -12.06
CA ALA A 121 24.49 -27.93 -11.91
C ALA A 121 24.32 -27.18 -10.57
N MET A 122 23.10 -27.14 -10.01
CA MET A 122 22.83 -26.57 -8.69
C MET A 122 23.41 -27.45 -7.57
N ILE A 123 23.26 -28.79 -7.66
CA ILE A 123 23.83 -29.76 -6.71
C ILE A 123 25.37 -29.71 -6.74
N GLU A 124 25.98 -29.67 -7.93
CA GLU A 124 27.42 -29.50 -8.10
C GLU A 124 27.92 -28.16 -7.53
N ARG A 125 27.18 -27.08 -7.77
CA ARG A 125 27.50 -25.79 -7.17
C ARG A 125 27.41 -25.82 -5.64
N TYR A 126 26.43 -26.53 -5.07
CA TYR A 126 26.33 -26.71 -3.62
C TYR A 126 27.51 -27.51 -3.06
N SER A 127 27.96 -28.58 -3.72
CA SER A 127 29.11 -29.37 -3.25
C SER A 127 30.41 -28.57 -3.29
N VAL A 128 30.63 -27.76 -4.35
CA VAL A 128 31.77 -26.82 -4.45
C VAL A 128 31.71 -25.75 -3.37
N ILE A 129 30.53 -25.18 -3.07
CA ILE A 129 30.36 -24.21 -1.97
C ILE A 129 30.66 -24.86 -0.62
N GLU A 130 30.20 -26.09 -0.37
CA GLU A 130 30.44 -26.81 0.88
C GLU A 130 31.92 -27.16 1.06
N GLN A 131 32.61 -27.61 0.00
CA GLN A 131 34.06 -27.83 0.01
C GLN A 131 34.81 -26.53 0.33
N LYS A 132 34.52 -25.45 -0.40
CA LYS A 132 35.14 -24.14 -0.17
C LYS A 132 34.89 -23.59 1.23
N LYS A 133 33.71 -23.84 1.81
CA LYS A 133 33.40 -23.47 3.21
C LYS A 133 34.25 -24.25 4.21
N LYS A 134 34.37 -25.57 4.03
CA LYS A 134 35.25 -26.43 4.85
C LYS A 134 36.73 -26.03 4.74
N GLU A 135 37.17 -25.61 3.56
CA GLU A 135 38.52 -25.06 3.36
C GLU A 135 38.72 -23.72 4.07
N SER A 136 37.76 -22.78 3.97
CA SER A 136 37.86 -21.52 4.73
C SER A 136 37.85 -21.74 6.24
N GLU A 137 37.02 -22.66 6.76
CA GLU A 137 36.98 -23.02 8.18
C GLU A 137 38.32 -23.62 8.66
N ARG A 138 38.99 -24.43 7.83
CA ARG A 138 40.34 -24.94 8.12
C ARG A 138 41.38 -23.82 8.14
N VAL A 139 41.39 -22.95 7.13
CA VAL A 139 42.34 -21.82 7.05
C VAL A 139 42.13 -20.85 8.23
N GLU A 140 40.90 -20.61 8.65
CA GLU A 140 40.60 -19.82 9.85
C GLU A 140 41.05 -20.53 11.14
N LEU A 141 40.86 -21.84 11.27
CA LEU A 141 41.37 -22.63 12.40
C LEU A 141 42.91 -22.59 12.47
N ASP A 142 43.60 -22.82 11.36
CA ASP A 142 45.07 -22.78 11.30
C ASP A 142 45.60 -21.37 11.62
N ARG A 143 44.92 -20.34 11.11
CA ARG A 143 45.22 -18.94 11.44
C ARG A 143 45.03 -18.67 12.94
N ASN A 144 43.89 -19.05 13.51
CA ASN A 144 43.60 -18.90 14.94
C ASN A 144 44.61 -19.65 15.82
N LEU A 145 45.00 -20.87 15.45
CA LEU A 145 46.08 -21.62 16.11
C LEU A 145 47.39 -20.83 16.07
N SER A 146 47.80 -20.36 14.89
CA SER A 146 49.03 -19.56 14.74
C SER A 146 49.01 -18.24 15.51
N GLU A 147 47.84 -17.59 15.60
CA GLU A 147 47.65 -16.36 16.38
C GLU A 147 47.66 -16.65 17.89
N THR A 148 47.05 -17.76 18.36
CA THR A 148 47.15 -18.19 19.76
C THR A 148 48.58 -18.59 20.14
N GLU A 149 49.34 -19.19 19.24
CA GLU A 149 50.77 -19.47 19.45
C GLU A 149 51.60 -18.18 19.52
N ARG A 150 51.35 -17.21 18.65
CA ARG A 150 52.01 -15.89 18.72
C ARG A 150 51.70 -15.19 20.04
N MET A 151 50.44 -15.19 20.48
CA MET A 151 50.04 -14.63 21.77
C MET A 151 50.67 -15.39 22.95
N ARG A 152 50.77 -16.72 22.88
CA ARG A 152 51.50 -17.53 23.87
C ARG A 152 53.00 -17.19 23.90
N ARG A 153 53.66 -17.00 22.76
CA ARG A 153 55.08 -16.62 22.69
C ARG A 153 55.30 -15.21 23.25
N VAL A 154 54.47 -14.24 22.87
CA VAL A 154 54.54 -12.87 23.40
C VAL A 154 54.26 -12.82 24.92
N ASN A 155 53.28 -13.59 25.40
CA ASN A 155 53.00 -13.70 26.83
C ASN A 155 54.14 -14.42 27.57
N ALA A 156 54.71 -15.50 27.01
CA ALA A 156 55.86 -16.19 27.58
C ALA A 156 57.10 -15.28 27.66
N GLU A 157 57.42 -14.54 26.59
CA GLU A 157 58.48 -13.53 26.62
C GLU A 157 58.22 -12.41 27.63
N ARG A 158 56.96 -11.98 27.77
CA ARG A 158 56.58 -10.98 28.76
C ARG A 158 56.73 -11.53 30.18
N GLU A 159 56.25 -12.74 30.43
CA GLU A 159 56.45 -13.44 31.70
C GLU A 159 57.94 -13.69 31.96
N GLU A 160 58.75 -14.00 30.97
CA GLU A 160 60.21 -14.14 31.14
C GLU A 160 60.88 -12.80 31.46
N LYS A 161 60.47 -11.69 30.82
CA LYS A 161 60.97 -10.34 31.13
C LYS A 161 60.51 -9.87 32.52
N GLU A 162 59.27 -10.17 32.93
CA GLU A 162 58.75 -9.87 34.27
C GLU A 162 59.41 -10.78 35.33
N ARG A 163 59.59 -12.07 35.07
CA ARG A 163 60.36 -13.02 35.90
C ARG A 163 61.84 -12.66 35.96
N ALA A 164 62.44 -12.11 34.90
CA ALA A 164 63.82 -11.64 34.91
C ALA A 164 63.99 -10.40 35.77
N ARG A 165 63.10 -9.40 35.64
CA ARG A 165 63.05 -8.22 36.52
C ARG A 165 62.85 -8.61 37.98
N LEU A 166 61.90 -9.51 38.26
CA LEU A 166 61.66 -10.03 39.60
C LEU A 166 62.85 -10.85 40.12
N LYS A 167 63.47 -11.71 39.30
CA LYS A 167 64.70 -12.43 39.69
C LYS A 167 65.87 -11.49 39.94
N GLU A 168 66.03 -10.41 39.20
CA GLU A 168 67.10 -9.44 39.39
C GLU A 168 66.90 -8.64 40.68
N GLU A 169 65.66 -8.23 40.98
CA GLU A 169 65.32 -7.58 42.25
C GLU A 169 65.42 -8.56 43.44
N GLU A 170 64.90 -9.78 43.28
CA GLU A 170 65.00 -10.84 44.26
C GLU A 170 66.45 -11.23 44.51
N ASP A 171 67.29 -11.39 43.49
CA ASP A 171 68.71 -11.68 43.62
C ASP A 171 69.44 -10.56 44.34
N ARG A 172 69.11 -9.29 44.07
CA ARG A 172 69.68 -8.15 44.79
C ARG A 172 69.31 -8.18 46.29
N ARG A 173 68.11 -8.64 46.64
CA ARG A 173 67.66 -8.82 48.03
C ARG A 173 68.20 -10.13 48.66
N LYS A 174 68.29 -11.21 47.89
CA LYS A 174 68.69 -12.57 48.30
C LYS A 174 70.20 -12.70 48.45
N ARG A 175 71.03 -12.04 47.63
CA ARG A 175 72.50 -12.03 47.81
C ARG A 175 72.90 -11.46 49.18
N MET A 176 72.15 -10.49 49.70
CA MET A 176 72.36 -9.91 51.04
C MET A 176 71.77 -10.74 52.19
N ALA A 177 70.78 -11.60 51.93
CA ALA A 177 70.05 -12.36 52.96
C ALA A 177 70.46 -13.85 53.04
N ASN A 178 70.80 -14.46 51.92
CA ASN A 178 71.03 -15.91 51.82
C ASN A 178 72.30 -16.36 52.55
N GLU A 179 73.39 -15.60 52.48
CA GLU A 179 74.70 -16.03 53.01
C GLU A 179 74.67 -16.29 54.54
N LYS A 180 73.79 -15.58 55.27
CA LYS A 180 73.60 -15.75 56.72
C LYS A 180 72.45 -16.71 57.06
N LEU A 181 71.52 -16.96 56.12
CA LEU A 181 70.33 -17.79 56.32
C LEU A 181 70.53 -19.24 55.87
N GLN A 182 71.34 -19.50 54.84
CA GLN A 182 71.56 -20.83 54.24
C GLN A 182 71.90 -21.91 55.28
N ARG A 183 72.88 -21.65 56.16
CA ARG A 183 73.34 -22.63 57.16
C ARG A 183 72.28 -22.98 58.21
N GLN A 184 71.40 -22.05 58.57
CA GLN A 184 70.28 -22.34 59.49
C GLN A 184 69.06 -22.93 58.78
N ASN A 185 68.86 -22.62 57.50
CA ASN A 185 67.77 -23.19 56.71
C ASN A 185 68.06 -24.62 56.28
N GLU A 186 69.28 -24.99 55.92
CA GLU A 186 69.61 -26.36 55.51
C GLU A 186 69.30 -27.40 56.59
N GLU A 187 69.53 -27.08 57.87
CA GLU A 187 69.17 -27.94 59.01
C GLU A 187 67.64 -27.98 59.25
N LYS A 188 66.97 -26.82 59.22
CA LYS A 188 65.49 -26.72 59.34
C LYS A 188 64.76 -27.42 58.19
N GLU A 189 65.30 -27.34 56.98
CA GLU A 189 64.79 -27.99 55.78
C GLU A 189 65.00 -29.51 55.85
N ARG A 190 66.18 -29.99 56.28
CA ARG A 190 66.36 -31.43 56.59
C ARG A 190 65.33 -31.91 57.62
N GLN A 191 65.16 -31.20 58.74
CA GLN A 191 64.16 -31.55 59.76
C GLN A 191 62.72 -31.50 59.22
N ALA A 192 62.36 -30.51 58.41
CA ALA A 192 61.04 -30.39 57.79
C ALA A 192 60.77 -31.48 56.73
N ILE A 193 61.79 -31.93 55.99
CA ILE A 193 61.66 -33.05 55.04
C ILE A 193 61.49 -34.37 55.81
N ILE A 194 62.22 -34.56 56.92
CA ILE A 194 62.06 -35.71 57.81
C ILE A 194 60.65 -35.74 58.44
N ALA A 195 60.14 -34.60 58.90
CA ALA A 195 58.77 -34.48 59.41
C ALA A 195 57.72 -34.83 58.34
N LYS A 196 57.84 -34.30 57.11
CA LYS A 196 56.94 -34.63 55.98
C LYS A 196 57.01 -36.10 55.58
N LEU A 197 58.20 -36.72 55.64
CA LEU A 197 58.35 -38.17 55.44
C LEU A 197 57.66 -38.97 56.55
N GLY A 198 57.71 -38.49 57.80
CA GLY A 198 56.98 -39.05 58.94
C GLY A 198 55.46 -38.99 58.75
N GLU A 199 54.93 -37.86 58.28
CA GLU A 199 53.50 -37.72 57.97
C GLU A 199 53.04 -38.61 56.80
N LEU A 200 53.90 -38.84 55.80
CA LEU A 200 53.54 -39.58 54.57
C LEU A 200 53.70 -41.10 54.68
N LEU A 201 54.66 -41.60 55.46
CA LEU A 201 54.87 -43.05 55.67
C LEU A 201 54.45 -43.56 57.05
N GLY A 202 54.30 -42.67 58.04
CA GLY A 202 54.01 -43.05 59.43
C GLY A 202 54.97 -44.12 59.95
N PRO A 203 54.47 -45.26 60.50
CA PRO A 203 55.31 -46.31 61.09
C PRO A 203 56.14 -47.11 60.07
N LYS A 204 56.05 -46.84 58.76
CA LYS A 204 56.87 -47.48 57.72
C LYS A 204 58.16 -46.70 57.39
N LEU A 205 58.44 -45.60 58.10
CA LEU A 205 59.65 -44.81 57.89
C LEU A 205 60.84 -45.42 58.65
N ASP A 206 61.86 -45.92 57.93
CA ASP A 206 63.13 -46.33 58.55
C ASP A 206 63.97 -45.10 58.94
N VAL A 207 63.83 -44.70 60.20
CA VAL A 207 64.55 -43.59 60.83
C VAL A 207 66.07 -43.74 60.71
N SER A 208 66.60 -44.98 60.65
CA SER A 208 68.04 -45.25 60.60
C SER A 208 68.68 -44.97 59.23
N MET A 209 67.89 -45.08 58.16
CA MET A 209 68.33 -44.79 56.79
C MET A 209 68.17 -43.30 56.46
N VAL A 210 67.05 -42.71 56.88
CA VAL A 210 66.72 -41.28 56.72
C VAL A 210 67.77 -40.39 57.40
N SER A 211 68.24 -40.74 58.59
CA SER A 211 69.26 -39.95 59.31
C SER A 211 70.64 -39.90 58.64
N LYS A 212 70.92 -40.74 57.63
CA LYS A 212 72.22 -40.83 56.95
C LYS A 212 72.25 -40.13 55.59
N MET A 213 71.10 -39.68 55.08
CA MET A 213 70.97 -39.07 53.76
C MET A 213 71.26 -37.57 53.76
N ASN A 214 71.82 -37.07 52.65
CA ASN A 214 72.00 -35.64 52.43
C ASN A 214 70.68 -34.92 52.07
N ARG A 215 70.63 -33.59 52.20
CA ARG A 215 69.42 -32.78 51.99
C ARG A 215 68.73 -33.11 50.67
N ASP A 216 69.49 -33.14 49.59
CA ASP A 216 68.96 -33.36 48.24
C ASP A 216 68.56 -34.85 48.02
N GLN A 217 69.22 -35.79 48.70
CA GLN A 217 68.82 -37.21 48.72
C GLN A 217 67.50 -37.42 49.48
N LEU A 218 67.33 -36.74 50.62
CA LEU A 218 66.07 -36.73 51.38
C LEU A 218 64.93 -36.09 50.59
N GLN A 219 65.21 -34.99 49.89
CA GLN A 219 64.24 -34.30 49.04
C GLN A 219 63.82 -35.18 47.84
N ASN A 220 64.76 -35.88 47.21
CA ASN A 220 64.48 -36.84 46.14
C ASN A 220 63.64 -38.02 46.68
N TYR A 221 64.01 -38.60 47.83
CA TYR A 221 63.27 -39.69 48.46
C TYR A 221 61.84 -39.28 48.84
N ALA A 222 61.64 -38.10 49.43
CA ALA A 222 60.31 -37.55 49.71
C ALA A 222 59.48 -37.31 48.44
N SER A 223 60.12 -36.83 47.36
CA SER A 223 59.48 -36.63 46.06
C SER A 223 59.08 -37.97 45.41
N GLU A 224 59.91 -39.00 45.52
CA GLU A 224 59.58 -40.36 45.07
C GLU A 224 58.41 -40.96 45.83
N VAL A 225 58.39 -40.83 47.16
CA VAL A 225 57.29 -41.29 48.02
C VAL A 225 55.98 -40.59 47.63
N GLN A 226 56.00 -39.26 47.49
CA GLN A 226 54.83 -38.51 47.03
C GLN A 226 54.40 -38.94 45.62
N ARG A 227 55.34 -39.23 44.71
CA ARG A 227 55.03 -39.72 43.36
C ARG A 227 54.39 -41.11 43.41
N ARG A 228 54.84 -42.01 44.28
CA ARG A 228 54.24 -43.34 44.49
C ARG A 228 52.81 -43.21 45.05
N LEU A 229 52.61 -42.46 46.13
CA LEU A 229 51.29 -42.23 46.72
C LEU A 229 50.33 -41.51 45.76
N LYS A 230 50.82 -40.58 44.93
CA LYS A 230 50.02 -39.93 43.88
C LYS A 230 49.62 -40.94 42.79
N LYS A 231 50.56 -41.77 42.34
CA LYS A 231 50.30 -42.83 41.36
C LYS A 231 49.29 -43.87 41.88
N GLU A 232 49.40 -44.29 43.14
CA GLU A 232 48.43 -45.20 43.77
C GLU A 232 47.02 -44.58 43.86
N ARG A 233 46.92 -43.28 44.14
CA ARG A 233 45.64 -42.55 44.11
C ARG A 233 45.09 -42.42 42.69
N GLU A 234 45.93 -42.10 41.71
CA GLU A 234 45.55 -42.03 40.29
C GLU A 234 45.09 -43.40 39.77
N GLU A 235 45.77 -44.49 40.13
CA GLU A 235 45.38 -45.87 39.81
C GLU A 235 44.10 -46.32 40.53
N LYS A 236 43.78 -45.75 41.71
CA LYS A 236 42.49 -45.98 42.38
C LYS A 236 41.36 -45.23 41.67
N VAL A 237 41.56 -43.95 41.34
CA VAL A 237 40.60 -43.13 40.59
C VAL A 237 40.36 -43.69 39.19
N ALA A 238 41.40 -44.21 38.51
CA ALA A 238 41.28 -44.89 37.23
C ALA A 238 40.35 -46.11 37.33
N ARG A 239 40.59 -47.01 38.29
CA ARG A 239 39.73 -48.18 38.55
C ARG A 239 38.30 -47.80 38.93
N GLU A 240 38.11 -46.75 39.72
CA GLU A 240 36.78 -46.22 40.05
C GLU A 240 36.07 -45.65 38.83
N SER A 241 36.78 -44.98 37.92
CA SER A 241 36.22 -44.46 36.67
C SER A 241 35.88 -45.57 35.67
N GLU A 242 36.69 -46.61 35.56
CA GLU A 242 36.38 -47.82 34.78
C GLU A 242 35.11 -48.50 35.32
N GLN A 243 35.00 -48.68 36.64
CA GLN A 243 33.79 -49.20 37.29
C GLN A 243 32.57 -48.33 36.99
N GLN A 244 32.67 -47.00 37.07
CA GLN A 244 31.59 -46.09 36.71
C GLN A 244 31.17 -46.22 35.24
N LEU A 245 32.11 -46.44 34.30
CA LEU A 245 31.80 -46.71 32.90
C LEU A 245 30.98 -48.00 32.76
N PHE A 246 31.38 -49.10 33.43
CA PHE A 246 30.62 -50.35 33.45
C PHE A 246 29.21 -50.18 34.06
N PHE A 247 29.07 -49.47 35.18
CA PHE A 247 27.75 -49.17 35.76
C PHE A 247 26.89 -48.32 34.80
N SER A 248 27.46 -47.30 34.16
CA SER A 248 26.75 -46.47 33.18
C SER A 248 26.31 -47.25 31.92
N ARG A 249 27.03 -48.32 31.59
CA ARG A 249 26.71 -49.23 30.50
C ARG A 249 25.59 -50.18 30.91
N ALA A 250 25.70 -50.83 32.06
CA ALA A 250 24.66 -51.70 32.60
C ALA A 250 23.32 -50.96 32.77
N LEU A 251 23.33 -49.73 33.29
CA LEU A 251 22.12 -48.89 33.39
C LEU A 251 21.52 -48.57 32.01
N ARG A 252 22.35 -48.35 30.99
CA ARG A 252 21.88 -48.15 29.60
C ARG A 252 21.32 -49.44 28.99
N GLU A 253 21.95 -50.58 29.22
CA GLU A 253 21.47 -51.89 28.74
C GLU A 253 20.16 -52.30 29.41
N VAL A 254 19.96 -51.97 30.69
CA VAL A 254 18.68 -52.13 31.41
C VAL A 254 17.60 -51.16 30.92
N ALA A 255 17.95 -49.91 30.60
CA ALA A 255 17.00 -48.93 30.08
C ALA A 255 16.62 -49.16 28.60
N LEU A 256 17.52 -49.76 27.81
CA LEU A 256 17.35 -49.99 26.38
C LEU A 256 15.99 -50.63 26.00
N PRO A 257 15.56 -51.78 26.55
CA PRO A 257 14.29 -52.41 26.16
C PRO A 257 13.09 -51.48 26.39
N ALA A 258 13.00 -50.84 27.55
CA ALA A 258 11.92 -49.90 27.85
C ALA A 258 11.91 -48.68 26.91
N THR A 259 13.09 -48.20 26.48
CA THR A 259 13.15 -47.11 25.48
C THR A 259 12.74 -47.59 24.08
N LEU A 260 13.08 -48.82 23.68
CA LEU A 260 12.67 -49.38 22.39
C LEU A 260 11.15 -49.60 22.34
N GLU A 261 10.57 -50.20 23.39
CA GLU A 261 9.12 -50.35 23.53
C GLU A 261 8.40 -49.00 23.46
N PHE A 262 8.92 -47.96 24.14
CA PHE A 262 8.38 -46.61 24.03
C PHE A 262 8.39 -46.09 22.58
N PHE A 263 9.50 -46.23 21.85
CA PHE A 263 9.58 -45.80 20.45
C PHE A 263 8.68 -46.62 19.52
N ASP A 264 8.54 -47.94 19.73
CA ASP A 264 7.62 -48.77 18.95
C ASP A 264 6.16 -48.40 19.21
N THR A 265 5.75 -48.15 20.47
CA THR A 265 4.39 -47.65 20.75
C THR A 265 4.14 -46.26 20.17
N LEU A 266 5.14 -45.38 20.14
CA LEU A 266 5.03 -44.07 19.49
C LEU A 266 4.85 -44.23 17.98
N ARG A 267 5.68 -45.08 17.34
CA ARG A 267 5.58 -45.36 15.90
C ARG A 267 4.22 -45.94 15.53
N GLN A 268 3.70 -46.90 16.30
CA GLN A 268 2.36 -47.47 16.09
C GLN A 268 1.25 -46.42 16.21
N ARG A 269 1.37 -45.47 17.14
CA ARG A 269 0.40 -44.37 17.31
C ARG A 269 0.46 -43.37 16.16
N ASP A 270 1.65 -43.04 15.68
CA ASP A 270 1.83 -42.18 14.51
C ASP A 270 1.33 -42.87 13.23
N GLU A 271 1.68 -44.14 13.01
CA GLU A 271 1.18 -44.96 11.90
C GLU A 271 -0.37 -45.01 11.93
N ALA A 272 -0.99 -45.33 13.06
CA ALA A 272 -2.45 -45.36 13.22
C ALA A 272 -3.12 -43.99 13.04
N TYR A 273 -2.48 -42.91 13.49
CA TYR A 273 -2.97 -41.54 13.28
C TYR A 273 -2.95 -41.18 11.80
N TRP A 274 -1.82 -41.41 11.11
CA TRP A 274 -1.67 -41.05 9.70
C TRP A 274 -2.53 -41.91 8.79
N THR A 275 -2.61 -43.23 8.99
CA THR A 275 -3.52 -44.10 8.22
C THR A 275 -4.97 -43.67 8.41
N GLY A 276 -5.43 -43.50 9.65
CA GLY A 276 -6.78 -43.02 9.94
C GLY A 276 -7.08 -41.60 9.42
N PHE A 277 -6.06 -40.74 9.30
CA PHE A 277 -6.19 -39.42 8.67
C PHE A 277 -6.33 -39.53 7.14
N PHE A 278 -5.48 -40.34 6.49
CA PHE A 278 -5.53 -40.58 5.05
C PHE A 278 -6.83 -41.28 4.63
N GLU A 279 -7.32 -42.24 5.42
CA GLU A 279 -8.61 -42.90 5.17
C GLU A 279 -9.78 -41.91 5.24
N LYS A 280 -9.80 -41.02 6.23
CA LYS A 280 -10.84 -39.98 6.35
C LYS A 280 -10.80 -38.97 5.22
N ASP A 281 -9.63 -38.49 4.83
CA ASP A 281 -9.46 -37.56 3.69
C ASP A 281 -9.84 -38.25 2.36
N TYR A 282 -9.47 -39.52 2.18
CA TYR A 282 -9.88 -40.32 1.03
C TYR A 282 -11.40 -40.51 0.98
N GLN A 283 -12.05 -40.86 2.10
CA GLN A 283 -13.51 -40.99 2.21
C GLN A 283 -14.21 -39.66 1.88
N GLN A 284 -13.76 -38.53 2.44
CA GLN A 284 -14.32 -37.22 2.14
C GLN A 284 -14.17 -36.84 0.67
N LYS A 285 -13.03 -37.12 0.05
CA LYS A 285 -12.80 -36.91 -1.39
C LYS A 285 -13.69 -37.79 -2.24
N LYS A 286 -13.85 -39.06 -1.88
CA LYS A 286 -14.76 -40.01 -2.54
C LYS A 286 -16.21 -39.55 -2.45
N GLU A 287 -16.72 -39.25 -1.27
CA GLU A 287 -18.08 -38.71 -1.09
C GLU A 287 -18.30 -37.42 -1.88
N ARG A 288 -17.32 -36.50 -1.87
CA ARG A 288 -17.39 -35.27 -2.67
C ARG A 288 -17.46 -35.58 -4.16
N GLN A 289 -16.68 -36.54 -4.64
CA GLN A 289 -16.69 -36.97 -6.05
C GLN A 289 -18.01 -37.62 -6.42
N GLU A 290 -18.57 -38.49 -5.57
CA GLU A 290 -19.89 -39.11 -5.76
C GLU A 290 -21.01 -38.05 -5.79
N ARG A 291 -21.02 -37.08 -4.87
CA ARG A 291 -21.95 -35.94 -4.91
C ARG A 291 -21.81 -35.11 -6.19
N MET A 292 -20.58 -34.86 -6.64
CA MET A 292 -20.33 -34.17 -7.92
C MET A 292 -20.82 -34.99 -9.13
N GLN A 293 -20.64 -36.32 -9.13
CA GLN A 293 -21.17 -37.21 -10.17
C GLN A 293 -22.69 -37.23 -10.20
N GLN A 294 -23.36 -37.21 -9.04
CA GLN A 294 -24.83 -37.11 -8.93
C GLN A 294 -25.35 -35.76 -9.46
N LEU A 295 -24.63 -34.66 -9.21
CA LEU A 295 -24.99 -33.32 -9.68
C LEU A 295 -24.62 -33.09 -11.15
N HIS A 296 -23.61 -33.78 -11.69
CA HIS A 296 -23.13 -33.64 -13.07
C HIS A 296 -24.25 -33.71 -14.14
N PRO A 297 -25.15 -34.73 -14.17
CA PRO A 297 -26.21 -34.81 -15.18
C PRO A 297 -27.29 -33.74 -15.05
N VAL A 298 -27.45 -33.12 -13.87
CA VAL A 298 -28.35 -31.96 -13.68
C VAL A 298 -27.63 -30.69 -14.16
N SER A 299 -26.36 -30.53 -13.82
CA SER A 299 -25.52 -29.42 -14.24
C SER A 299 -25.37 -29.33 -15.76
N THR A 300 -25.15 -30.45 -16.46
CA THR A 300 -25.04 -30.44 -17.94
C THR A 300 -26.37 -30.10 -18.61
N LYS A 301 -27.51 -30.57 -18.09
CA LYS A 301 -28.84 -30.17 -18.57
C LYS A 301 -29.11 -28.68 -18.35
N LEU A 302 -28.77 -28.15 -17.17
CA LEU A 302 -28.91 -26.73 -16.88
C LEU A 302 -27.96 -25.86 -17.72
N ALA A 303 -26.72 -26.30 -17.97
CA ALA A 303 -25.75 -25.59 -18.79
C ALA A 303 -26.21 -25.38 -20.24
N ALA A 304 -26.99 -26.31 -20.80
CA ALA A 304 -27.60 -26.15 -22.12
C ALA A 304 -28.77 -25.13 -22.14
N VAL A 305 -29.52 -25.02 -21.04
CA VAL A 305 -30.71 -24.15 -20.95
C VAL A 305 -30.37 -22.73 -20.48
N LEU A 306 -29.34 -22.57 -19.64
CA LEU A 306 -28.84 -21.31 -19.12
C LEU A 306 -28.62 -20.22 -20.19
N PRO A 307 -27.86 -20.43 -21.28
CA PRO A 307 -27.63 -19.38 -22.28
C PRO A 307 -28.92 -18.95 -23.01
N ILE A 308 -29.89 -19.86 -23.15
CA ILE A 308 -31.21 -19.56 -23.74
C ILE A 308 -32.01 -18.69 -22.76
N PHE A 309 -32.01 -19.05 -21.47
CA PHE A 309 -32.69 -18.30 -20.41
C PHE A 309 -32.08 -16.90 -20.20
N GLU A 310 -30.75 -16.80 -20.17
CA GLU A 310 -30.02 -15.53 -20.11
C GLU A 310 -30.35 -14.64 -21.31
N ARG A 311 -30.29 -15.18 -22.54
CA ARG A 311 -30.69 -14.45 -23.75
C ARG A 311 -32.12 -13.95 -23.66
N ASN A 312 -33.06 -14.78 -23.21
CA ASN A 312 -34.46 -14.40 -23.05
C ASN A 312 -34.68 -13.31 -21.99
N ILE A 313 -33.93 -13.32 -20.88
CA ILE A 313 -33.95 -12.24 -19.88
C ILE A 313 -33.39 -10.95 -20.47
N VAL A 314 -32.24 -11.02 -21.16
CA VAL A 314 -31.61 -9.86 -21.79
C VAL A 314 -32.52 -9.26 -22.85
N SER A 315 -33.11 -10.07 -23.73
CA SER A 315 -34.08 -9.60 -24.74
C SER A 315 -35.33 -8.97 -24.13
N ARG A 316 -35.90 -9.53 -23.05
CA ARG A 316 -37.04 -8.88 -22.34
C ARG A 316 -36.66 -7.55 -21.71
N ARG A 317 -35.45 -7.44 -21.13
CA ARG A 317 -34.94 -6.20 -20.55
C ARG A 317 -34.60 -5.15 -21.63
N ALA A 318 -34.11 -5.58 -22.79
CA ALA A 318 -33.87 -4.73 -23.94
C ALA A 318 -35.20 -4.16 -24.48
N ALA A 319 -36.19 -5.02 -24.76
CA ALA A 319 -37.50 -4.59 -25.26
C ALA A 319 -38.21 -3.62 -24.29
N GLY A 320 -38.14 -3.86 -22.98
CA GLY A 320 -38.68 -2.94 -21.96
C GLY A 320 -37.90 -1.63 -21.80
N LEU A 321 -36.66 -1.57 -22.27
CA LEU A 321 -35.86 -0.33 -22.34
C LEU A 321 -36.12 0.41 -23.66
N GLU A 322 -36.27 -0.32 -24.77
CA GLU A 322 -36.69 0.20 -26.08
C GLU A 322 -38.05 0.90 -25.97
N SER A 323 -39.07 0.27 -25.37
CA SER A 323 -40.38 0.91 -25.20
C SER A 323 -40.32 2.19 -24.35
N VAL A 324 -39.49 2.22 -23.31
CA VAL A 324 -39.28 3.42 -22.46
C VAL A 324 -38.50 4.52 -23.21
N LEU A 325 -37.62 4.16 -24.14
CA LEU A 325 -36.96 5.12 -25.02
C LEU A 325 -37.92 5.66 -26.08
N GLU A 326 -38.73 4.80 -26.72
CA GLU A 326 -39.76 5.19 -27.68
C GLU A 326 -40.78 6.16 -27.07
N GLU A 327 -41.28 5.88 -25.86
CA GLU A 327 -42.14 6.81 -25.12
C GLU A 327 -41.47 8.17 -24.87
N ARG A 328 -40.16 8.19 -24.59
CA ARG A 328 -39.41 9.43 -24.38
C ARG A 328 -39.21 10.20 -25.68
N PHE A 329 -38.94 9.51 -26.79
CA PHE A 329 -38.86 10.13 -28.11
C PHE A 329 -40.20 10.70 -28.55
N GLN A 330 -41.30 9.97 -28.36
CA GLN A 330 -42.66 10.45 -28.65
C GLN A 330 -43.00 11.70 -27.83
N LYS A 331 -42.73 11.70 -26.52
CA LYS A 331 -42.91 12.88 -25.66
C LYS A 331 -42.06 14.08 -26.11
N ALA A 332 -40.80 13.84 -26.50
CA ALA A 332 -39.93 14.90 -27.03
C ALA A 332 -40.39 15.44 -28.40
N GLU A 333 -40.95 14.61 -29.27
CA GLU A 333 -41.58 15.06 -30.53
C GLU A 333 -42.89 15.82 -30.29
N GLU A 334 -43.69 15.42 -29.31
CA GLU A 334 -44.90 16.13 -28.90
C GLU A 334 -44.57 17.50 -28.30
N GLU A 335 -43.57 17.58 -27.43
CA GLU A 335 -43.04 18.85 -26.91
C GLU A 335 -42.52 19.75 -28.03
N ARG A 336 -41.75 19.21 -29.00
CA ARG A 336 -41.31 19.97 -30.18
C ARG A 336 -42.48 20.46 -31.04
N ARG A 337 -43.48 19.62 -31.31
CA ARG A 337 -44.68 20.02 -32.06
C ARG A 337 -45.48 21.07 -31.31
N ALA A 338 -45.55 21.00 -29.99
CA ALA A 338 -46.19 22.00 -29.14
C ALA A 338 -45.41 23.32 -29.10
N GLU A 339 -44.07 23.30 -29.06
CA GLU A 339 -43.24 24.51 -29.15
C GLU A 339 -43.38 25.17 -30.52
N GLU A 340 -43.34 24.41 -31.61
CA GLU A 340 -43.55 24.93 -32.96
C GLU A 340 -44.96 25.50 -33.15
N ALA A 341 -45.99 24.89 -32.56
CA ALA A 341 -47.34 25.44 -32.54
C ALA A 341 -47.45 26.73 -31.73
N ARG A 342 -46.78 26.81 -30.56
CA ARG A 342 -46.70 28.04 -29.76
C ARG A 342 -45.99 29.16 -30.51
N ARG A 343 -44.87 28.88 -31.18
CA ARG A 343 -44.17 29.88 -32.01
C ARG A 343 -45.05 30.42 -33.12
N ARG A 344 -45.81 29.57 -33.82
CA ARG A 344 -46.77 30.03 -34.85
C ARG A 344 -47.88 30.90 -34.25
N ALA A 345 -48.40 30.55 -33.07
CA ALA A 345 -49.38 31.38 -32.38
C ALA A 345 -48.80 32.74 -31.94
N GLU A 346 -47.57 32.77 -31.41
CA GLU A 346 -46.86 34.01 -31.07
C GLU A 346 -46.53 34.87 -32.31
N GLU A 347 -46.21 34.26 -33.45
CA GLU A 347 -46.02 34.94 -34.73
C GLU A 347 -47.34 35.50 -35.28
N GLU A 348 -48.44 34.75 -35.21
CA GLU A 348 -49.78 35.25 -35.56
C GLU A 348 -50.25 36.39 -34.65
N GLU A 349 -50.00 36.32 -33.34
CA GLU A 349 -50.32 37.43 -32.42
C GLU A 349 -49.47 38.67 -32.69
N ARG A 350 -48.17 38.51 -33.00
CA ARG A 350 -47.30 39.63 -33.42
C ARG A 350 -47.81 40.28 -34.70
N LEU A 351 -48.21 39.49 -35.69
CA LEU A 351 -48.78 39.99 -36.94
C LEU A 351 -50.10 40.75 -36.72
N ARG A 352 -50.97 40.26 -35.82
CA ARG A 352 -52.21 40.99 -35.45
C ARG A 352 -51.91 42.32 -34.76
N ILE A 353 -50.92 42.37 -33.86
CA ILE A 353 -50.48 43.60 -33.19
C ILE A 353 -49.87 44.57 -34.20
N GLU A 354 -49.12 44.09 -35.19
CA GLU A 354 -48.53 44.91 -36.26
C GLU A 354 -49.58 45.45 -37.23
N GLU A 355 -50.58 44.64 -37.63
CA GLU A 355 -51.72 45.11 -38.42
C GLU A 355 -52.57 46.13 -37.65
N GLU A 356 -52.81 45.94 -36.35
CA GLU A 356 -53.56 46.88 -35.54
C GLU A 356 -52.79 48.20 -35.33
N ALA A 357 -51.47 48.12 -35.11
CA ALA A 357 -50.60 49.30 -35.06
C ALA A 357 -50.58 50.05 -36.39
N ARG A 358 -50.56 49.33 -37.53
CA ARG A 358 -50.65 49.91 -38.86
C ARG A 358 -51.99 50.60 -39.11
N ARG A 359 -53.12 49.99 -38.70
CA ARG A 359 -54.44 50.65 -38.79
C ARG A 359 -54.51 51.91 -37.94
N ARG A 360 -53.97 51.90 -36.73
CA ARG A 360 -53.90 53.11 -35.87
C ARG A 360 -53.03 54.20 -36.51
N ALA A 361 -51.92 53.83 -37.16
CA ALA A 361 -51.07 54.77 -37.91
C ALA A 361 -51.77 55.33 -39.16
N GLU A 362 -52.56 54.54 -39.88
CA GLU A 362 -53.36 54.98 -41.03
C GLU A 362 -54.54 55.90 -40.61
N GLU A 363 -55.18 55.64 -39.45
CA GLU A 363 -56.18 56.55 -38.85
C GLU A 363 -55.54 57.86 -38.35
N GLU A 364 -54.35 57.80 -37.74
CA GLU A 364 -53.63 59.00 -37.30
C GLU A 364 -53.14 59.83 -38.50
N ALA A 365 -52.70 59.18 -39.59
CA ALA A 365 -52.38 59.84 -40.85
C ALA A 365 -53.61 60.54 -41.45
N ARG A 366 -54.79 59.88 -41.48
CA ARG A 366 -56.05 60.51 -41.91
C ARG A 366 -56.43 61.72 -41.06
N ARG A 367 -56.25 61.67 -39.73
CA ARG A 367 -56.48 62.84 -38.87
C ARG A 367 -55.53 63.99 -39.18
N ARG A 368 -54.26 63.70 -39.46
CA ARG A 368 -53.28 64.72 -39.89
C ARG A 368 -53.65 65.31 -41.25
N GLU A 369 -54.10 64.50 -42.21
CA GLU A 369 -54.61 65.00 -43.51
C GLU A 369 -55.90 65.84 -43.36
N GLU A 370 -56.78 65.53 -42.41
CA GLU A 370 -57.98 66.34 -42.14
C GLU A 370 -57.65 67.66 -41.43
N GLU A 371 -56.66 67.68 -40.52
CA GLU A 371 -56.13 68.92 -39.95
C GLU A 371 -55.39 69.76 -41.01
N GLU A 372 -54.63 69.12 -41.90
CA GLU A 372 -53.92 69.81 -42.98
C GLU A 372 -54.89 70.35 -44.04
N LYS A 373 -55.99 69.65 -44.34
CA LYS A 373 -57.10 70.17 -45.17
C LYS A 373 -57.79 71.37 -44.53
N LYS A 374 -58.05 71.35 -43.22
CA LYS A 374 -58.63 72.52 -42.51
C LYS A 374 -57.70 73.73 -42.56
N ARG A 375 -56.40 73.53 -42.35
CA ARG A 375 -55.39 74.59 -42.53
C ARG A 375 -55.32 75.08 -43.98
N ALA A 376 -55.49 74.19 -44.96
CA ALA A 376 -55.53 74.55 -46.38
C ALA A 376 -56.83 75.29 -46.78
N GLU A 377 -57.97 75.00 -46.14
CA GLU A 377 -59.22 75.76 -46.31
C GLU A 377 -59.12 77.15 -45.66
N GLU A 378 -58.56 77.26 -44.46
CA GLU A 378 -58.26 78.56 -43.83
C GLU A 378 -57.26 79.39 -44.67
N GLU A 379 -56.23 78.76 -45.24
CA GLU A 379 -55.30 79.42 -46.17
C GLU A 379 -55.98 79.77 -47.51
N ALA A 380 -56.96 78.99 -47.97
CA ALA A 380 -57.74 79.26 -49.16
C ALA A 380 -58.70 80.45 -48.97
N GLU A 381 -59.36 80.59 -47.81
CA GLU A 381 -60.16 81.77 -47.49
C GLU A 381 -59.28 83.03 -47.38
N GLN A 382 -58.11 82.94 -46.73
CA GLN A 382 -57.14 84.04 -46.72
C GLN A 382 -56.66 84.39 -48.13
N LYS A 383 -56.45 83.40 -49.01
CA LYS A 383 -56.14 83.61 -50.43
C LYS A 383 -57.32 84.23 -51.20
N ARG A 384 -58.58 83.87 -50.94
CA ARG A 384 -59.75 84.49 -51.57
C ARG A 384 -59.87 85.97 -51.19
N LEU A 385 -59.69 86.32 -49.91
CA LEU A 385 -59.64 87.71 -49.43
C LEU A 385 -58.43 88.49 -49.99
N ALA A 386 -57.29 87.83 -50.24
CA ALA A 386 -56.14 88.44 -50.91
C ALA A 386 -56.35 88.59 -52.43
N GLU A 387 -57.10 87.68 -53.06
CA GLU A 387 -57.36 87.67 -54.49
C GLU A 387 -58.43 88.70 -54.88
N GLU A 388 -59.45 88.90 -54.05
CA GLU A 388 -60.39 90.03 -54.17
C GLU A 388 -59.66 91.39 -54.10
N LYS A 389 -58.72 91.53 -53.14
CA LYS A 389 -57.82 92.70 -53.06
C LYS A 389 -56.88 92.82 -54.26
N ARG A 390 -56.44 91.70 -54.86
CA ARG A 390 -55.68 91.71 -56.14
C ARG A 390 -56.54 92.07 -57.33
N GLN A 391 -57.81 91.70 -57.39
CA GLN A 391 -58.71 92.04 -58.49
C GLN A 391 -59.02 93.54 -58.50
N ALA A 392 -59.31 94.15 -57.34
CA ALA A 392 -59.42 95.60 -57.20
C ALA A 392 -58.11 96.36 -57.53
N SER A 393 -56.95 95.72 -57.34
CA SER A 393 -55.65 96.28 -57.76
C SER A 393 -55.37 96.10 -59.26
N ASN A 394 -55.77 94.97 -59.85
CA ASN A 394 -55.62 94.68 -61.28
C ASN A 394 -56.50 95.58 -62.16
N GLU A 395 -57.71 95.94 -61.72
CA GLU A 395 -58.54 96.92 -62.43
C GLU A 395 -57.90 98.34 -62.43
N ARG A 396 -57.13 98.67 -61.39
CA ARG A 396 -56.30 99.89 -61.36
C ARG A 396 -55.03 99.77 -62.20
N LEU A 397 -54.37 98.61 -62.23
CA LEU A 397 -53.20 98.38 -63.10
C LEU A 397 -53.56 98.33 -64.59
N ALA A 398 -54.75 97.88 -64.97
CA ALA A 398 -55.21 97.84 -66.37
C ALA A 398 -55.29 99.23 -67.05
N LYS A 399 -55.30 100.33 -66.27
CA LYS A 399 -55.19 101.71 -66.77
C LYS A 399 -53.77 102.27 -66.80
N MET A 400 -52.77 101.54 -66.33
CA MET A 400 -51.36 101.94 -66.37
C MET A 400 -50.50 100.98 -67.19
N LYS A 401 -50.35 101.34 -68.48
CA LYS A 401 -49.22 100.99 -69.36
C LYS A 401 -49.25 99.52 -69.84
N MET A 402 -49.39 99.23 -71.14
CA MET A 402 -48.95 100.04 -72.29
C MET A 402 -47.53 100.57 -72.08
N ASN A 403 -46.57 99.65 -71.87
CA ASN A 403 -45.16 99.84 -72.25
C ASN A 403 -44.30 98.57 -72.10
N ALA A 404 -43.54 98.30 -73.16
CA ALA A 404 -42.22 97.67 -73.22
C ALA A 404 -42.02 96.20 -72.76
N ALA A 405 -41.31 95.45 -73.60
CA ALA A 405 -40.94 94.04 -73.44
C ALA A 405 -39.40 93.86 -73.28
N SER A 406 -38.96 92.60 -73.27
CA SER A 406 -37.55 92.11 -73.21
C SER A 406 -36.95 92.04 -71.78
N SER A 407 -36.05 91.10 -71.42
CA SER A 407 -35.33 90.06 -72.21
C SER A 407 -34.92 88.82 -71.35
N ILE A 408 -34.12 87.91 -71.92
CA ILE A 408 -33.85 86.49 -71.55
C ILE A 408 -32.42 86.11 -72.07
N PRO A 409 -31.69 85.02 -71.67
CA PRO A 409 -31.95 83.95 -70.68
C PRO A 409 -30.74 83.46 -69.81
N MET A 410 -30.94 82.35 -69.05
CA MET A 410 -29.94 81.29 -68.68
C MET A 410 -28.76 81.53 -67.70
N ARG A 411 -28.45 80.48 -66.89
CA ARG A 411 -27.08 79.90 -66.81
C ARG A 411 -27.01 78.44 -66.30
N ARG A 412 -25.92 77.74 -66.63
CA ARG A 412 -25.61 76.30 -66.38
C ARG A 412 -24.53 76.09 -65.29
N ARG A 413 -24.55 74.90 -64.65
CA ARG A 413 -23.41 74.04 -64.15
C ARG A 413 -22.31 74.62 -63.23
N ARG A 414 -22.08 73.94 -62.08
CA ARG A 414 -20.88 73.11 -61.74
C ARG A 414 -21.09 72.32 -60.41
N GLY A 415 -20.33 71.23 -60.20
CA GLY A 415 -20.41 70.29 -59.04
C GLY A 415 -19.59 70.71 -57.81
N PRO A 416 -19.43 69.86 -56.76
CA PRO A 416 -18.38 68.80 -56.75
C PRO A 416 -18.78 67.48 -55.98
N PRO A 417 -17.89 66.48 -55.74
CA PRO A 417 -18.25 65.10 -55.37
C PRO A 417 -17.69 64.53 -54.04
N SER A 418 -18.11 63.28 -53.72
CA SER A 418 -17.30 62.15 -53.20
C SER A 418 -17.43 61.69 -51.72
N ALA A 419 -17.55 60.36 -51.58
CA ALA A 419 -17.26 59.47 -50.44
C ALA A 419 -18.12 59.54 -49.14
N ALA A 420 -18.36 58.44 -48.39
CA ALA A 420 -18.41 56.99 -48.72
C ALA A 420 -19.03 56.18 -47.54
N SER A 421 -19.76 55.08 -47.84
CA SER A 421 -19.78 53.72 -47.18
C SER A 421 -19.69 53.52 -45.64
N SER A 422 -20.28 52.50 -44.98
CA SER A 422 -21.20 51.38 -45.35
C SER A 422 -21.51 50.50 -44.08
N ALA A 423 -22.18 49.33 -44.26
CA ALA A 423 -22.55 48.26 -43.30
C ALA A 423 -23.97 48.41 -42.69
N THR A 424 -24.99 47.53 -42.83
CA THR A 424 -25.17 46.13 -43.32
C THR A 424 -24.36 45.01 -42.63
N ALA A 425 -24.83 43.76 -42.48
CA ALA A 425 -26.17 43.18 -42.18
C ALA A 425 -26.06 41.63 -42.00
N ALA A 426 -26.86 41.08 -41.08
CA ALA A 426 -27.53 39.75 -41.08
C ALA A 426 -26.77 38.37 -41.13
N THR A 427 -27.32 37.45 -40.32
CA THR A 427 -27.49 35.96 -40.49
C THR A 427 -26.31 34.97 -40.44
N GLY A 428 -26.52 33.83 -39.75
CA GLY A 428 -25.84 32.55 -40.05
C GLY A 428 -25.54 31.64 -38.84
N ALA A 429 -26.16 30.46 -38.78
CA ALA A 429 -26.13 29.52 -37.65
C ALA A 429 -24.85 28.64 -37.48
N THR A 430 -24.87 27.83 -36.41
CA THR A 430 -24.12 26.57 -36.13
C THR A 430 -22.61 26.59 -35.81
N GLY A 431 -22.26 25.92 -34.69
CA GLY A 431 -21.31 24.81 -34.76
C GLY A 431 -19.92 24.91 -34.08
N ALA A 432 -19.87 24.53 -32.80
CA ALA A 432 -18.81 23.71 -32.18
C ALA A 432 -17.35 24.21 -31.96
N THR A 433 -16.75 23.61 -30.93
CA THR A 433 -15.29 23.41 -30.65
C THR A 433 -14.38 24.59 -30.29
N GLY A 434 -13.52 24.34 -29.29
CA GLY A 434 -12.10 24.66 -29.41
C GLY A 434 -11.55 25.77 -28.52
N ALA A 435 -11.44 25.54 -27.20
CA ALA A 435 -10.56 26.34 -26.38
C ALA A 435 -9.11 25.83 -26.50
N THR A 436 -8.21 26.65 -27.06
CA THR A 436 -6.75 26.48 -26.94
C THR A 436 -6.15 27.75 -26.35
N ALA A 437 -5.52 27.62 -25.18
CA ALA A 437 -4.79 28.69 -24.53
C ALA A 437 -3.28 28.45 -24.65
N THR A 438 -2.59 29.46 -25.16
CA THR A 438 -1.14 29.65 -25.04
C THR A 438 -0.90 31.15 -24.99
N ALA A 439 0.02 31.75 -24.25
CA ALA A 439 0.95 31.39 -23.19
C ALA A 439 1.91 32.59 -23.11
N THR A 440 2.19 33.17 -21.94
CA THR A 440 3.26 34.18 -21.63
C THR A 440 2.95 34.80 -20.25
N THR A 441 3.87 35.16 -19.34
CA THR A 441 5.31 34.89 -19.12
C THR A 441 5.68 35.32 -17.67
N ALA A 442 6.92 35.02 -17.23
CA ALA A 442 7.64 35.47 -16.01
C ALA A 442 7.53 34.54 -14.79
N THR A 443 8.57 33.83 -14.32
CA THR A 443 9.93 34.20 -13.84
C THR A 443 9.97 34.57 -12.34
N THR A 444 10.51 33.69 -11.48
CA THR A 444 11.61 33.98 -10.52
C THR A 444 12.12 32.72 -9.78
N ALA A 445 13.37 32.80 -9.30
CA ALA A 445 14.22 31.81 -8.62
C ALA A 445 13.58 31.07 -7.40
N ALA A 446 14.11 29.95 -6.86
CA ALA A 446 15.53 29.70 -6.55
C ALA A 446 15.89 28.25 -6.15
N THR A 447 17.20 27.94 -6.26
CA THR A 447 17.99 26.93 -5.51
C THR A 447 17.54 25.47 -5.43
N GLY A 448 18.27 24.61 -6.15
CA GLY A 448 18.46 23.18 -5.85
C GLY A 448 19.86 22.75 -6.31
N ALA A 449 20.65 22.15 -5.42
CA ALA A 449 22.04 21.80 -5.70
C ALA A 449 22.17 20.47 -6.46
N THR A 450 23.10 20.41 -7.43
CA THR A 450 23.38 19.21 -8.22
C THR A 450 24.78 18.69 -7.90
N THR A 451 24.89 17.44 -7.45
CA THR A 451 26.12 16.65 -7.53
C THR A 451 26.03 15.61 -8.63
N THR A 452 27.20 15.18 -9.10
CA THR A 452 27.42 14.78 -10.49
C THR A 452 27.42 13.28 -10.73
N ALA A 453 26.99 12.93 -11.95
CA ALA A 453 27.64 12.01 -12.90
C ALA A 453 27.37 10.49 -12.86
N ALA A 454 27.75 9.92 -14.02
CA ALA A 454 27.98 8.52 -14.36
C ALA A 454 26.77 7.63 -14.69
N SER A 455 26.39 7.69 -15.97
CA SER A 455 25.79 6.59 -16.70
C SER A 455 26.70 5.36 -16.74
N SER A 456 26.19 4.17 -16.40
CA SER A 456 26.70 2.92 -16.95
C SER A 456 25.59 1.86 -17.06
N THR A 457 25.55 1.21 -18.21
CA THR A 457 24.67 0.08 -18.52
C THR A 457 25.11 -1.18 -17.80
N SER A 458 24.21 -1.83 -17.05
CA SER A 458 24.28 -3.29 -16.87
C SER A 458 22.91 -3.88 -16.49
N SER A 459 22.68 -5.10 -16.95
CA SER A 459 21.48 -5.90 -16.71
C SER A 459 21.44 -6.44 -15.28
N GLY A 460 20.34 -6.21 -14.58
CA GLY A 460 20.11 -6.73 -13.23
C GLY A 460 18.62 -6.98 -12.97
N SER A 461 18.15 -8.18 -13.27
CA SER A 461 16.77 -8.58 -12.96
C SER A 461 16.60 -8.74 -11.46
N ALA A 462 15.81 -7.87 -10.84
CA ALA A 462 15.53 -7.92 -9.41
C ALA A 462 14.52 -9.05 -9.09
N ALA A 463 14.98 -10.10 -8.41
CA ALA A 463 14.11 -11.12 -7.84
C ALA A 463 13.42 -10.60 -6.55
N PRO A 464 12.13 -10.87 -6.32
CA PRO A 464 11.44 -10.44 -5.10
C PRO A 464 11.92 -11.23 -3.87
N SER A 465 12.19 -10.52 -2.78
CA SER A 465 12.57 -11.08 -1.50
C SER A 465 11.37 -11.71 -0.77
N VAL A 466 11.34 -13.04 -0.68
CA VAL A 466 10.40 -13.77 0.16
C VAL A 466 11.06 -14.05 1.53
N PRO A 467 10.48 -13.60 2.67
CA PRO A 467 11.09 -13.82 3.98
C PRO A 467 10.92 -15.27 4.44
N LEU A 468 12.02 -16.04 4.44
CA LEU A 468 12.09 -17.34 5.12
C LEU A 468 12.22 -17.13 6.65
N THR A 469 11.09 -17.14 7.36
CA THR A 469 11.03 -17.57 8.78
C THR A 469 9.65 -18.19 9.08
N ARG A 470 9.30 -19.27 8.39
CA ARG A 470 8.20 -20.15 8.85
C ARG A 470 8.75 -21.20 9.80
N THR A 471 8.91 -20.83 11.06
CA THR A 471 9.15 -21.81 12.12
C THR A 471 8.00 -22.83 12.14
N TYR A 472 8.34 -24.11 12.30
CA TYR A 472 7.36 -25.17 12.52
C TYR A 472 6.74 -24.99 13.91
N ARG A 473 5.70 -24.15 13.99
CA ARG A 473 4.87 -24.03 15.19
C ARG A 473 3.97 -25.25 15.27
N MET A 474 4.42 -26.28 15.99
CA MET A 474 3.54 -27.36 16.46
C MET A 474 2.28 -26.74 17.10
N PRO A 475 1.07 -27.22 16.77
CA PRO A 475 -0.13 -26.80 17.49
C PRO A 475 0.03 -27.21 18.96
N PRO A 476 -0.38 -26.36 19.93
CA PRO A 476 -0.30 -26.72 21.33
C PRO A 476 -1.21 -27.94 21.59
N PRO A 477 -0.81 -28.87 22.49
CA PRO A 477 -1.67 -29.99 22.86
C PRO A 477 -2.97 -29.43 23.45
N VAL A 478 -4.11 -29.89 22.91
CA VAL A 478 -5.42 -29.57 23.47
C VAL A 478 -5.52 -30.29 24.81
N SER A 479 -5.35 -29.56 25.90
CA SER A 479 -5.56 -30.09 27.24
C SER A 479 -6.99 -30.62 27.36
N PRO A 480 -7.21 -31.87 27.80
CA PRO A 480 -8.55 -32.34 28.10
C PRO A 480 -9.14 -31.44 29.18
N LYS A 481 -10.41 -31.05 29.01
CA LYS A 481 -11.14 -30.31 30.04
C LYS A 481 -11.13 -31.17 31.31
N LYS A 482 -10.72 -30.59 32.44
CA LYS A 482 -11.07 -31.15 33.74
C LYS A 482 -12.58 -30.99 33.88
N GLU A 483 -13.29 -32.11 33.85
CA GLU A 483 -14.61 -32.19 34.45
C GLU A 483 -14.44 -31.97 35.95
N GLN A 484 -15.31 -31.12 36.51
CA GLN A 484 -15.42 -30.93 37.94
C GLN A 484 -16.35 -32.03 38.46
N GLU A 485 -15.80 -33.01 39.17
CA GLU A 485 -16.55 -33.71 40.20
C GLU A 485 -16.09 -33.17 41.56
N GLU A 486 -17.07 -32.66 42.31
CA GLU A 486 -16.93 -32.25 43.70
C GLU A 486 -17.22 -33.45 44.62
N ASP A 487 -16.88 -33.31 45.91
CA ASP A 487 -17.15 -34.25 47.02
C ASP A 487 -16.40 -35.61 46.94
N GLU A 488 -15.59 -36.02 47.93
CA GLU A 488 -16.02 -36.25 49.31
C GLU A 488 -15.01 -35.82 50.39
N TRP A 489 -15.55 -35.41 51.54
CA TRP A 489 -14.83 -35.17 52.78
C TRP A 489 -14.74 -36.43 53.65
N ILE A 490 -13.54 -36.90 54.02
CA ILE A 490 -13.35 -37.67 55.26
C ILE A 490 -12.14 -37.15 56.04
N THR A 491 -12.40 -36.69 57.25
CA THR A 491 -11.42 -36.18 58.21
C THR A 491 -11.01 -37.25 59.23
N VAL A 492 -9.74 -37.65 59.23
CA VAL A 492 -9.00 -38.14 60.42
C VAL A 492 -7.53 -37.74 60.20
N GLY A 493 -6.78 -37.10 61.10
CA GLY A 493 -7.08 -36.73 62.48
C GLY A 493 -5.98 -37.22 63.41
N GLU A 494 -4.80 -36.57 63.44
CA GLU A 494 -3.95 -36.51 64.64
C GLU A 494 -2.85 -35.44 64.57
N LYS A 495 -2.79 -34.59 65.60
CA LYS A 495 -1.62 -33.80 66.05
C LYS A 495 -0.94 -34.64 67.13
N PRO A 496 0.40 -34.59 67.34
CA PRO A 496 1.08 -33.39 67.85
C PRO A 496 2.55 -33.25 67.36
N LYS A 497 3.42 -32.34 67.83
CA LYS A 497 3.42 -31.38 68.94
C LYS A 497 4.33 -30.19 68.61
N TYR A 498 3.97 -29.00 69.07
CA TYR A 498 4.80 -27.80 69.03
C TYR A 498 5.75 -27.77 70.25
N VAL A 499 6.97 -27.25 70.11
CA VAL A 499 7.57 -26.21 71.00
C VAL A 499 9.02 -25.89 70.57
N PRO A 500 9.51 -24.63 70.69
CA PRO A 500 10.75 -24.18 70.02
C PRO A 500 11.82 -23.58 70.97
N ARG A 501 12.90 -23.06 70.36
CA ARG A 501 13.91 -22.10 70.88
C ARG A 501 14.91 -22.60 71.95
N GLY A 502 16.14 -22.10 71.84
CA GLY A 502 17.10 -22.08 72.96
C GLY A 502 18.54 -21.83 72.52
N ALA A 503 18.97 -20.57 72.43
CA ALA A 503 20.39 -20.25 72.23
C ALA A 503 21.20 -20.48 73.50
N ARG A 504 22.48 -20.87 73.38
CA ARG A 504 23.53 -20.58 74.37
C ARG A 504 24.88 -20.38 73.70
N ARG A 505 25.68 -19.49 74.28
CA ARG A 505 27.08 -19.23 73.91
C ARG A 505 27.98 -20.37 74.41
N GLY A 506 29.10 -20.55 73.72
CA GLY A 506 30.25 -21.36 74.08
C GLY A 506 31.37 -20.99 73.13
#